data_AF-A0A838SSP7-F1
#
_entry.id   AF-A0A838SSP7-F1
#
_cell.length_a   1.000
_cell.length_b   1.000
_cell.length_c   1.000
_cell.angle_alpha   90.00
_cell.angle_beta   90.00
_cell.angle_gamma   90.00
#
_symmetry.space_group_name_H-M   'P 1'
#
loop_
_entity.id
_entity.type
_entity.pdbx_description
1 polymer ?
#
loop_
_entity_poly.entity_id
_entity_poly.type
_entity_poly.pdbx_seq_one_letter_code
_entity_poly.pdbx_strand_id
1 'polypeptide(L)'
;LASALSGDWTSLVRAGAGWAIAGGLFFLLWFIYPKGMGYGDVRLSGILGTALGWLGWAELVVGVYAGFVLGAVGGGVLALLRVVDRKRYPFGPFMLLGALVGVLVGPTFGAWYAG
;
A
#
# COMPACT_ATOMS: atom_id res chain seq x y z
N LEU A 1 -13.01 17.24 4.30
CA LEU A 1 -12.93 18.60 3.71
C LEU A 1 -12.89 18.54 2.19
N ALA A 2 -11.94 17.81 1.58
CA ALA A 2 -11.87 17.66 0.13
C ALA A 2 -13.19 17.16 -0.49
N SER A 3 -13.82 16.12 0.07
CA SER A 3 -15.13 15.59 -0.38
C SER A 3 -16.30 16.56 -0.22
N ALA A 4 -16.30 17.32 0.87
CA ALA A 4 -17.34 18.30 1.16
C ALA A 4 -17.27 19.48 0.20
N LEU A 5 -16.07 19.78 -0.31
CA LEU A 5 -15.82 20.82 -1.30
C LEU A 5 -16.01 20.32 -2.75
N SER A 6 -15.74 19.04 -3.03
CA SER A 6 -15.89 18.44 -4.36
C SER A 6 -17.26 17.79 -4.61
N GLY A 7 -18.05 17.56 -3.57
CA GLY A 7 -19.28 16.75 -3.64
C GLY A 7 -19.04 15.26 -3.86
N ASP A 8 -17.78 14.82 -3.90
CA ASP A 8 -17.40 13.46 -4.25
C ASP A 8 -17.34 12.56 -3.01
N TRP A 9 -18.51 12.09 -2.61
CA TRP A 9 -18.69 11.12 -1.53
C TRP A 9 -18.15 9.73 -1.91
N THR A 10 -18.13 9.41 -3.20
CA THR A 10 -17.65 8.12 -3.72
C THR A 10 -16.15 7.96 -3.45
N SER A 11 -15.35 9.00 -3.72
CA SER A 11 -13.92 9.01 -3.42
C SER A 11 -13.62 8.89 -1.92
N LEU A 12 -14.51 9.42 -1.07
CA LEU A 12 -14.36 9.29 0.38
C LEU A 12 -14.65 7.87 0.86
N VAL A 13 -15.69 7.21 0.31
CA VAL A 13 -15.97 5.79 0.59
C VAL A 13 -14.81 4.92 0.12
N ARG A 14 -14.25 5.18 -1.07
CA ARG A 14 -13.10 4.43 -1.60
C ARG A 14 -11.84 4.65 -0.78
N ALA A 15 -11.61 5.86 -0.29
CA ALA A 15 -10.51 6.13 0.63
C ALA A 15 -10.66 5.37 1.97
N GLY A 16 -11.89 5.30 2.50
CA GLY A 16 -12.22 4.48 3.68
C GLY A 16 -12.02 2.98 3.42
N ALA A 17 -12.50 2.49 2.27
CA ALA A 17 -12.30 1.10 1.85
C ALA A 17 -10.81 0.80 1.66
N GLY A 18 -10.06 1.73 1.06
CA GLY A 18 -8.63 1.57 0.85
C GLY A 18 -7.83 1.51 2.14
N TRP A 19 -8.20 2.33 3.14
CA TRP A 19 -7.67 2.21 4.50
C TRP A 19 -7.97 0.84 5.11
N ALA A 20 -9.23 0.38 5.02
CA ALA A 20 -9.65 -0.90 5.60
C ALA A 20 -8.95 -2.09 4.92
N ILE A 21 -8.79 -2.05 3.60
CA ILE A 21 -8.13 -3.11 2.82
C ILE A 21 -6.64 -3.13 3.12
N ALA A 22 -5.91 -2.03 2.88
CA ALA A 22 -4.46 -2.02 3.05
C ALA A 22 -4.04 -2.06 4.53
N GLY A 23 -4.74 -1.29 5.37
CA GLY A 23 -4.57 -1.30 6.83
C GLY A 23 -4.91 -2.66 7.42
N GLY A 24 -6.08 -3.22 7.08
CA GLY A 24 -6.54 -4.51 7.57
C GLY A 24 -5.65 -5.67 7.14
N LEU A 25 -5.17 -5.67 5.89
CA LEU A 25 -4.25 -6.69 5.39
C LEU A 25 -2.93 -6.70 6.18
N PHE A 26 -2.29 -5.53 6.34
CA PHE A 26 -1.05 -5.43 7.11
C PHE A 26 -1.27 -5.67 8.60
N PHE A 27 -2.42 -5.25 9.14
CA PHE A 27 -2.81 -5.55 10.51
C PHE A 27 -2.92 -7.06 10.74
N LEU A 28 -3.55 -7.79 9.80
CA LEU A 28 -3.66 -9.25 9.87
C LEU A 28 -2.28 -9.91 9.80
N LEU A 29 -1.40 -9.46 8.91
CA LEU A 29 -0.01 -9.95 8.83
C LEU A 29 0.75 -9.71 10.13
N TRP A 30 0.62 -8.52 10.71
CA TRP A 30 1.23 -8.17 11.98
C TRP A 30 0.62 -8.97 13.14
N PHE A 31 -0.68 -9.21 13.15
CA PHE A 31 -1.37 -9.97 14.19
C PHE A 31 -0.93 -11.46 14.19
N ILE A 32 -0.77 -12.05 13.00
CA ILE A 32 -0.30 -13.43 12.86
C ILE A 32 1.19 -13.55 13.18
N TYR A 33 2.02 -12.61 12.72
CA TYR A 33 3.47 -12.66 12.91
C TYR A 33 4.10 -11.30 13.28
N PRO A 34 3.91 -10.83 14.53
CA PRO A 34 4.35 -9.51 14.97
C PRO A 34 5.88 -9.38 15.07
N LYS A 35 6.61 -10.51 15.03
CA LYS A 35 8.08 -10.54 15.02
C LYS A 35 8.67 -10.22 13.64
N GLY A 36 7.89 -10.32 12.56
CA GLY A 36 8.37 -10.09 11.20
C GLY A 36 8.13 -8.66 10.69
N MET A 37 7.22 -7.91 11.31
CA MET A 37 6.78 -6.61 10.82
C MET A 37 6.57 -5.65 11.98
N GLY A 38 6.98 -4.39 11.81
CA GLY A 38 6.73 -3.35 12.81
C GLY A 38 5.29 -2.82 12.70
N TYR A 39 4.70 -2.42 13.83
CA TYR A 39 3.38 -1.77 13.80
C TYR A 39 3.37 -0.44 13.00
N GLY A 40 4.55 0.15 12.79
CA GLY A 40 4.72 1.29 11.89
C GLY A 40 4.29 1.00 10.46
N ASP A 41 4.57 -0.21 9.95
CA ASP A 41 4.20 -0.61 8.58
C ASP A 41 2.67 -0.75 8.44
N VAL A 42 1.98 -1.18 9.50
CA VAL A 42 0.50 -1.26 9.55
C VAL A 42 -0.14 0.14 9.49
N ARG A 43 0.44 1.11 10.20
CA ARG A 43 -0.06 2.49 10.15
C ARG A 43 0.21 3.12 8.79
N LEU A 44 1.40 2.88 8.24
CA LEU A 44 1.78 3.38 6.92
C LEU A 44 0.87 2.79 5.84
N SER A 45 0.56 1.49 5.90
CA SER A 45 -0.33 0.84 4.92
C SER A 45 -1.73 1.44 4.95
N GLY A 46 -2.25 1.75 6.14
CA GLY A 46 -3.52 2.44 6.29
C GLY A 46 -3.50 3.80 5.58
N ILE A 47 -2.49 4.63 5.87
CA ILE A 47 -2.35 5.97 5.26
C ILE A 47 -2.22 5.88 3.73
N LEU A 48 -1.35 5.00 3.24
CA LEU A 48 -1.16 4.79 1.80
C LEU A 48 -2.43 4.23 1.14
N GLY A 49 -3.13 3.32 1.80
CA GLY A 49 -4.41 2.78 1.35
C GLY A 49 -5.49 3.85 1.25
N THR A 50 -5.57 4.77 2.22
CA THR A 50 -6.48 5.93 2.14
C THR A 50 -6.13 6.81 0.94
N ALA A 51 -4.85 7.15 0.78
CA ALA A 51 -4.40 8.04 -0.30
C ALA A 51 -4.61 7.42 -1.68
N LEU A 52 -4.26 6.15 -1.86
CA LEU A 52 -4.47 5.43 -3.12
C LEU A 52 -5.95 5.19 -3.39
N GLY A 53 -6.74 4.81 -2.38
CA GLY A 53 -8.18 4.62 -2.53
C GLY A 53 -8.93 5.91 -2.88
N TRP A 54 -8.41 7.06 -2.42
CA TRP A 54 -8.92 8.37 -2.85
C TRP A 54 -8.69 8.63 -4.34
N LEU A 55 -7.52 8.26 -4.88
CA LEU A 55 -7.19 8.41 -6.30
C LEU A 55 -7.96 7.41 -7.15
N GLY A 56 -7.92 6.14 -6.75
CA GLY A 56 -8.84 5.16 -7.25
C GLY A 56 -8.52 3.69 -6.97
N TRP A 57 -9.29 2.82 -7.63
CA TRP A 57 -9.24 1.38 -7.41
C TRP A 57 -8.03 0.78 -8.13
N ALA A 58 -7.70 1.29 -9.32
CA ALA A 58 -6.53 0.84 -10.06
C ALA A 58 -5.24 1.25 -9.33
N GLU A 59 -5.18 2.48 -8.84
CA GLU A 59 -4.07 3.04 -8.05
C GLU A 59 -3.87 2.24 -6.77
N LEU A 60 -4.96 1.90 -6.07
CA LEU A 60 -4.92 1.07 -4.87
C LEU A 60 -4.40 -0.34 -5.17
N VAL A 61 -4.96 -1.03 -6.15
CA VAL A 61 -4.59 -2.41 -6.47
C VAL A 61 -3.13 -2.46 -6.95
N VAL A 62 -2.77 -1.61 -7.92
CA VAL A 62 -1.41 -1.55 -8.46
C VAL A 62 -0.42 -1.14 -7.38
N GLY A 63 -0.76 -0.14 -6.54
CA GLY A 63 0.14 0.35 -5.51
C GLY A 63 0.40 -0.65 -4.39
N VAL A 64 -0.65 -1.32 -3.90
CA VAL A 64 -0.52 -2.38 -2.89
C VAL A 64 0.25 -3.57 -3.48
N TYR A 65 -0.10 -4.02 -4.68
CA TYR A 65 0.56 -5.14 -5.33
C TYR A 65 2.05 -4.86 -5.61
N ALA A 66 2.37 -3.71 -6.19
CA ALA A 66 3.75 -3.28 -6.42
C ALA A 66 4.53 -3.18 -5.10
N GLY A 67 3.91 -2.66 -4.04
CA GLY A 67 4.52 -2.60 -2.71
C GLY A 67 4.86 -3.98 -2.14
N PHE A 68 3.99 -4.98 -2.33
CA PHE A 68 4.27 -6.36 -1.95
C PHE A 68 5.38 -6.99 -2.78
N VAL A 69 5.36 -6.83 -4.11
CA VAL A 69 6.38 -7.39 -4.99
C VAL A 69 7.74 -6.78 -4.70
N LEU A 70 7.82 -5.44 -4.59
CA LEU A 70 9.04 -4.73 -4.24
C LEU A 70 9.52 -5.10 -2.83
N GLY A 71 8.59 -5.22 -1.88
CA GLY A 71 8.90 -5.64 -0.51
C GLY A 71 9.40 -7.07 -0.42
N ALA A 72 8.86 -8.00 -1.21
CA ALA A 72 9.31 -9.39 -1.25
C ALA A 72 10.67 -9.55 -1.94
N VAL A 73 10.85 -8.92 -3.11
CA VAL A 73 12.11 -8.97 -3.87
C VAL A 73 13.21 -8.23 -3.14
N GLY A 74 12.95 -6.97 -2.74
CA GLY A 74 13.89 -6.16 -1.99
C GLY A 74 14.28 -6.80 -0.66
N GLY A 75 13.33 -7.47 -0.01
CA GLY A 75 13.57 -8.16 1.25
C GLY A 75 14.38 -9.43 1.11
N GLY A 76 14.09 -10.21 0.07
CA GLY A 76 14.91 -11.35 -0.31
C GLY A 76 16.35 -10.93 -0.61
N VAL A 77 16.54 -9.88 -1.41
CA VAL A 77 17.88 -9.38 -1.79
C VAL A 77 18.63 -8.84 -0.56
N LEU A 78 18.00 -8.00 0.26
CA LEU A 78 18.65 -7.44 1.46
C LEU A 78 18.99 -8.53 2.49
N ALA A 79 18.15 -9.56 2.61
CA ALA A 79 18.43 -10.72 3.46
C ALA A 79 19.57 -11.59 2.91
N LEU A 80 19.65 -11.78 1.59
CA LEU A 80 20.74 -12.49 0.90
C LEU A 80 22.08 -11.76 1.07
N LEU A 81 22.07 -10.43 0.96
CA LEU A 81 23.25 -9.58 1.15
C LEU A 81 23.65 -9.42 2.62
N ARG A 82 22.87 -9.95 3.58
CA ARG A 82 23.06 -9.79 5.04
C ARG A 82 23.17 -8.33 5.50
N VAL A 83 22.64 -7.39 4.72
CA VAL A 83 22.66 -5.94 5.01
C VAL A 83 21.65 -5.59 6.09
N VAL A 84 20.59 -6.40 6.23
CA VAL A 84 19.52 -6.20 7.20
C VAL A 84 19.41 -7.43 8.07
N ASP A 85 19.40 -7.22 9.39
CA ASP A 85 19.09 -8.26 10.36
C ASP A 85 17.70 -8.85 10.05
N ARG A 86 17.59 -10.18 10.02
CA ARG A 86 16.30 -10.90 9.88
C ARG A 86 15.22 -10.44 10.86
N LYS A 87 15.60 -9.72 11.93
CA LYS A 87 14.71 -9.20 12.98
C LYS A 87 14.11 -7.81 12.70
N ARG A 88 14.67 -7.01 11.79
CA ARG A 88 14.17 -5.64 11.49
C ARG A 88 14.25 -5.34 10.01
N TYR A 89 13.33 -5.94 9.27
CA TYR A 89 13.14 -5.64 7.85
C TYR A 89 12.26 -4.39 7.68
N PRO A 90 12.76 -3.26 7.14
CA PRO A 90 11.96 -2.07 6.94
C PRO A 90 11.09 -2.25 5.68
N PHE A 91 9.80 -2.55 5.86
CA PHE A 91 8.85 -2.73 4.75
C PHE A 91 8.39 -1.39 4.17
N GLY A 92 8.35 -0.34 4.99
CA GLY A 92 7.88 0.99 4.62
C GLY A 92 8.46 1.62 3.34
N PRO A 93 9.78 1.60 3.07
CA PRO A 93 10.33 2.15 1.82
C PRO A 93 9.77 1.49 0.57
N PHE A 94 9.59 0.17 0.59
CA PHE A 94 9.01 -0.57 -0.54
C PHE A 94 7.53 -0.30 -0.72
N MET A 95 6.79 -0.06 0.38
CA MET A 95 5.40 0.37 0.31
C MET A 95 5.26 1.76 -0.31
N LEU A 96 6.17 2.69 0.01
CA LEU A 96 6.21 4.01 -0.62
C LEU A 96 6.51 3.93 -2.12
N LEU A 97 7.48 3.10 -2.50
CA LEU A 97 7.78 2.84 -3.91
C LEU A 97 6.59 2.19 -4.63
N GLY A 98 5.94 1.23 -3.99
CA GLY A 98 4.71 0.61 -4.48
C GLY A 98 3.61 1.64 -4.70
N ALA A 99 3.35 2.48 -3.70
CA ALA A 99 2.37 3.57 -3.83
C ALA A 99 2.72 4.52 -4.97
N LEU A 100 4.00 4.89 -5.15
CA LEU A 100 4.44 5.71 -6.28
C LEU A 100 4.12 5.04 -7.63
N VAL A 101 4.38 3.73 -7.75
CA VAL A 101 4.01 2.94 -8.94
C VAL A 101 2.50 2.94 -9.13
N GLY A 102 1.72 2.78 -8.06
CA GLY A 102 0.25 2.85 -8.09
C GLY A 102 -0.26 4.19 -8.61
N VAL A 103 0.33 5.30 -8.17
CA VAL A 103 -0.04 6.65 -8.64
C VAL A 103 0.29 6.85 -10.12
N LEU A 104 1.44 6.36 -10.58
CA LEU A 104 1.91 6.58 -11.96
C LEU A 104 1.25 5.63 -12.98
N VAL A 105 1.05 4.37 -12.60
CA VAL A 105 0.58 3.29 -13.50
C VAL A 105 -0.91 2.98 -13.29
N GLY A 106 -1.47 3.29 -12.12
CA GLY A 106 -2.89 3.08 -11.85
C GLY A 106 -3.83 3.73 -12.87
N PRO A 107 -3.64 5.01 -13.25
CA PRO A 107 -4.53 5.67 -14.20
C PRO A 107 -4.49 5.03 -15.59
N THR A 108 -3.30 4.65 -16.07
CA THR A 108 -3.16 3.96 -17.35
C THR A 108 -3.79 2.58 -17.28
N PHE A 109 -3.52 1.81 -16.22
CA PHE A 109 -4.12 0.50 -15.99
C PHE A 109 -5.64 0.56 -15.97
N GLY A 110 -6.24 1.52 -15.27
CA GLY A 110 -7.70 1.70 -15.22
C GLY A 110 -8.31 1.99 -16.59
N ALA A 111 -7.62 2.75 -17.45
CA ALA A 111 -8.08 3.05 -18.80
C ALA A 111 -8.15 1.81 -19.70
N TRP A 112 -7.26 0.82 -19.51
CA TRP A 112 -7.28 -0.45 -20.26
C TRP A 112 -8.51 -1.32 -19.94
N TYR A 113 -9.08 -1.22 -18.74
CA TYR A 113 -10.28 -1.98 -18.35
C TYR A 113 -11.59 -1.26 -18.67
N ALA A 114 -11.52 0.03 -19.02
CA ALA A 114 -12.69 0.85 -19.32
C ALA A 114 -13.01 0.97 -20.82
N GLY A 115 -12.14 0.42 -21.70
CA GLY A 115 -12.37 0.30 -23.14
C GLY A 115 -12.87 -1.09 -23.51
#